data_AF-A0A9Q3XPT0-F1
#
_entry.id   AF-A0A9Q3XPT0-F1
#
_cell.length_a   1.000
_cell.length_b   1.000
_cell.length_c   1.000
_cell.angle_alpha   90.00
_cell.angle_beta   90.00
_cell.angle_gamma   90.00
#
_symmetry.space_group_name_H-M   'P 1'
#
loop_
_entity.id
_entity.type
_entity.pdbx_description
1 polymer ?
#
loop_
_entity_poly.entity_id
_entity_poly.type
_entity_poly.pdbx_seq_one_letter_code
_entity_poly.pdbx_strand_id
1 'polypeptide(L)'
;MFPLTFALDFAGDRPAPDADRGEKKNYAQRLSNNLAQVVADALRPRYSSITPDAHGLGQEAQVDVAKGRKRLDVKALDPTLGLILCVSVKTYSFQDYSPTSGRLGRWTKNIVRNDHELRGEAMVLHQRQPYSVLVAVMFEPWSTCEDGDPAKSSDTGKSSFAHHVTTLSKRSGRGKRPVVGMPGRAWVDLGAEDTRYDLFEKVFIGLYEPDGPYRGEVRFFDVDEAPPRNGRPSDRTTLSFEEFVEVVHSEVERRNRFAPSWSEIDDDE
;
A
#
# COMPACT_ATOMS: atom_id res chain seq x y z
N MET A 1 -14.05 14.36 11.29
CA MET A 1 -14.37 13.50 10.12
C MET A 1 -13.19 12.58 9.92
N PHE A 2 -13.39 11.28 9.77
CA PHE A 2 -12.28 10.34 9.61
C PHE A 2 -11.66 10.43 8.20
N PRO A 3 -10.37 10.09 8.05
CA PRO A 3 -9.63 10.34 6.80
C PRO A 3 -10.30 9.77 5.54
N LEU A 4 -10.93 8.60 5.62
CA LEU A 4 -11.50 7.93 4.45
C LEU A 4 -13.01 8.18 4.26
N THR A 5 -13.62 9.06 5.07
CA THR A 5 -15.07 9.36 4.97
C THR A 5 -15.44 9.80 3.55
N PHE A 6 -14.68 10.74 2.99
CA PHE A 6 -14.85 11.22 1.62
C PHE A 6 -14.82 10.06 0.61
N ALA A 7 -13.82 9.19 0.70
CA ALA A 7 -13.67 8.10 -0.25
C ALA A 7 -14.82 7.11 -0.22
N LEU A 8 -15.36 6.83 0.97
CA LEU A 8 -16.50 5.95 1.14
C LEU A 8 -17.81 6.61 0.67
N ASP A 9 -18.00 7.91 0.89
CA ASP A 9 -19.19 8.63 0.44
C ASP A 9 -19.29 8.66 -1.09
N PHE A 10 -18.18 8.96 -1.76
CA PHE A 10 -18.12 9.00 -3.23
C PHE A 10 -18.01 7.61 -3.88
N ALA A 11 -17.71 6.56 -3.11
CA ALA A 11 -17.87 5.18 -3.59
C ALA A 11 -19.36 4.79 -3.74
N GLY A 12 -20.24 5.47 -3.01
CA GLY A 12 -21.66 5.16 -2.90
C GLY A 12 -21.90 3.91 -2.04
N ASP A 13 -23.14 3.41 -2.07
CA ASP A 13 -23.51 2.25 -1.26
C ASP A 13 -22.74 1.00 -1.67
N ARG A 14 -22.24 0.28 -0.66
CA ARG A 14 -21.58 -1.00 -0.87
C ARG A 14 -22.61 -2.04 -1.30
N PRO A 15 -22.42 -2.71 -2.46
CA PRO A 15 -23.30 -3.79 -2.89
C PRO A 15 -23.33 -4.95 -1.89
N ALA A 16 -24.43 -5.69 -1.88
CA ALA A 16 -24.58 -6.89 -1.06
C ALA A 16 -23.54 -7.98 -1.44
N PRO A 17 -23.20 -8.90 -0.51
CA PRO A 17 -22.24 -9.97 -0.81
C PRO A 17 -22.66 -10.95 -1.89
N ASP A 18 -23.93 -11.01 -2.26
CA ASP A 18 -24.48 -11.83 -3.35
C ASP A 18 -24.72 -11.03 -4.63
N ALA A 19 -24.47 -9.72 -4.62
CA ALA A 19 -24.60 -8.84 -5.78
C ALA A 19 -23.75 -9.29 -6.97
N ASP A 20 -24.16 -8.88 -8.17
CA ASP A 20 -23.48 -9.23 -9.41
C ASP A 20 -22.02 -8.76 -9.41
N ARG A 21 -21.17 -9.50 -10.13
CA ARG A 21 -19.75 -9.21 -10.25
C ARG A 21 -19.50 -7.81 -10.82
N GLY A 22 -20.33 -7.34 -11.74
CA GLY A 22 -20.24 -6.00 -12.33
C GLY A 22 -20.46 -4.90 -11.30
N GLU A 23 -21.46 -5.04 -10.44
CA GLU A 23 -21.76 -4.05 -9.39
C GLU A 23 -20.63 -3.95 -8.38
N LYS A 24 -20.13 -5.11 -7.91
CA LYS A 24 -18.98 -5.16 -7.00
C LYS A 24 -17.73 -4.54 -7.61
N LYS A 25 -17.46 -4.82 -8.88
CA LYS A 25 -16.35 -4.23 -9.61
C LYS A 25 -16.48 -2.70 -9.69
N ASN A 26 -17.67 -2.20 -10.01
CA ASN A 26 -17.92 -0.76 -10.15
C ASN A 26 -17.76 -0.03 -8.80
N TYR A 27 -18.27 -0.60 -7.71
CA TYR A 27 -18.03 -0.07 -6.37
C TYR A 27 -16.53 -0.05 -6.03
N ALA A 28 -15.83 -1.17 -6.23
CA ALA A 28 -14.40 -1.27 -5.92
C ALA A 28 -13.57 -0.26 -6.72
N GLN A 29 -13.92 -0.03 -8.00
CA GLN A 29 -13.27 0.98 -8.83
C GLN A 29 -13.48 2.39 -8.28
N ARG A 30 -14.73 2.77 -7.96
CA ARG A 30 -15.02 4.10 -7.39
C ARG A 30 -14.29 4.30 -6.06
N LEU A 31 -14.31 3.28 -5.19
CA LEU A 31 -13.60 3.33 -3.92
C LEU A 31 -12.10 3.53 -4.13
N SER A 32 -11.46 2.73 -4.99
CA SER A 32 -10.03 2.85 -5.30
C SER A 32 -9.68 4.24 -5.82
N ASN A 33 -10.52 4.78 -6.72
CA ASN A 33 -10.34 6.10 -7.29
C ASN A 33 -10.37 7.21 -6.23
N ASN A 34 -11.33 7.16 -5.31
CA ASN A 34 -11.43 8.19 -4.28
C ASN A 34 -10.40 8.00 -3.16
N LEU A 35 -9.95 6.78 -2.88
CA LEU A 35 -8.81 6.54 -1.98
C LEU A 35 -7.52 7.12 -2.56
N ALA A 36 -7.30 6.96 -3.86
CA ALA A 36 -6.18 7.58 -4.55
C ALA A 36 -6.23 9.12 -4.46
N GLN A 37 -7.42 9.73 -4.60
CA GLN A 37 -7.61 11.16 -4.39
C GLN A 37 -7.21 11.59 -2.97
N VAL A 38 -7.70 10.90 -1.94
CA VAL A 38 -7.40 11.20 -0.53
C VAL A 38 -5.90 11.15 -0.26
N VAL A 39 -5.21 10.11 -0.76
CA VAL A 39 -3.75 9.99 -0.63
C VAL A 39 -3.02 11.10 -1.40
N ALA A 40 -3.44 11.40 -2.63
CA ALA A 40 -2.83 12.45 -3.43
C ALA A 40 -2.98 13.83 -2.81
N ASP A 41 -4.15 14.17 -2.26
CA ASP A 41 -4.38 15.44 -1.59
C ASP A 41 -3.54 15.62 -0.33
N ALA A 42 -3.35 14.54 0.44
CA ALA A 42 -2.49 14.57 1.61
C ALA A 42 -1.00 14.75 1.28
N LEU A 43 -0.56 14.22 0.14
CA LEU A 43 0.81 14.34 -0.36
C LEU A 43 1.05 15.63 -1.16
N ARG A 44 0.00 16.29 -1.66
CA ARG A 44 0.06 17.48 -2.52
C ARG A 44 0.91 18.64 -1.97
N PRO A 45 0.92 18.95 -0.66
CA PRO A 45 1.79 19.99 -0.11
C PRO A 45 3.29 19.74 -0.38
N ARG A 46 3.68 18.48 -0.59
CA ARG A 46 5.07 18.07 -0.86
C ARG A 46 5.37 17.86 -2.35
N TYR A 47 4.33 17.66 -3.16
CA TYR A 47 4.45 17.33 -4.57
C TYR A 47 3.42 18.11 -5.39
N SER A 48 3.82 19.28 -5.91
CA SER A 48 2.91 20.17 -6.63
C SER A 48 2.32 19.57 -7.91
N SER A 49 3.03 18.62 -8.54
CA SER A 49 2.64 17.90 -9.76
C SER A 49 1.93 16.58 -9.50
N ILE A 50 1.52 16.29 -8.25
CA ILE A 50 0.88 15.01 -7.93
C ILE A 50 -0.49 14.87 -8.60
N THR A 51 -0.72 13.71 -9.19
CA THR A 51 -2.01 13.29 -9.74
C THR A 51 -2.58 12.11 -8.96
N PRO A 52 -3.91 12.00 -8.75
CA PRO A 52 -4.94 12.90 -9.25
C PRO A 52 -4.81 14.33 -8.70
N ASP A 53 -5.18 15.34 -9.50
CA ASP A 53 -5.11 16.74 -9.06
C ASP A 53 -6.24 17.07 -8.08
N ALA A 54 -6.31 18.32 -7.58
CA ALA A 54 -7.32 18.70 -6.58
C ALA A 54 -8.77 18.62 -7.11
N HIS A 55 -8.95 18.43 -8.42
CA HIS A 55 -10.23 18.26 -9.09
C HIS A 55 -10.45 16.81 -9.57
N GLY A 56 -9.55 15.88 -9.23
CA GLY A 56 -9.59 14.48 -9.66
C GLY A 56 -9.11 14.24 -11.09
N LEU A 57 -8.55 15.26 -11.77
CA LEU A 57 -8.00 15.09 -13.11
C LEU A 57 -6.63 14.41 -13.05
N GLY A 58 -6.25 13.77 -14.16
CA GLY A 58 -4.99 13.00 -14.22
C GLY A 58 -5.05 11.66 -13.48
N GLN A 59 -6.20 11.30 -12.91
CA GLN A 59 -6.47 9.95 -12.48
C GLN A 59 -6.27 8.98 -13.65
N GLU A 60 -5.53 7.90 -13.39
CA GLU A 60 -5.16 6.92 -14.41
C GLU A 60 -4.38 7.50 -15.62
N ALA A 61 -3.81 8.70 -15.51
CA ALA A 61 -2.99 9.26 -16.58
C ALA A 61 -1.81 8.33 -16.85
N GLN A 62 -1.60 8.01 -18.12
CA GLN A 62 -0.63 7.01 -18.53
C GLN A 62 0.82 7.51 -18.30
N VAL A 63 1.68 6.61 -17.83
CA VAL A 63 3.13 6.76 -17.88
C VAL A 63 3.70 5.77 -18.90
N ASP A 64 4.71 6.21 -19.65
CA ASP A 64 5.40 5.33 -20.59
C ASP A 64 6.27 4.32 -19.83
N VAL A 65 6.14 3.05 -20.21
CA VAL A 65 6.89 1.93 -19.65
C VAL A 65 7.63 1.19 -20.75
N ALA A 66 8.53 0.26 -20.39
CA ALA A 66 9.34 -0.47 -21.39
C ALA A 66 8.51 -1.15 -22.50
N LYS A 67 7.27 -1.55 -22.20
CA LYS A 67 6.29 -2.03 -23.18
C LYS A 67 4.93 -1.37 -22.97
N GLY A 68 4.66 -0.32 -23.74
CA GLY A 68 3.37 0.37 -23.75
C GLY A 68 3.24 1.42 -22.66
N ARG A 69 2.02 1.55 -22.11
CA ARG A 69 1.65 2.60 -21.16
C ARG A 69 0.93 2.02 -19.96
N LYS A 70 1.23 2.52 -18.77
CA LYS A 70 0.62 2.07 -17.52
C LYS A 70 -0.16 3.19 -16.84
N ARG A 71 -1.35 2.86 -16.33
CA ARG A 71 -2.16 3.74 -15.48
C ARG A 71 -1.68 3.58 -14.04
N LEU A 72 -1.40 4.69 -13.37
CA LEU A 72 -0.97 4.72 -11.97
C LEU A 72 -2.05 5.40 -11.13
N ASP A 73 -2.23 4.93 -9.90
CA ASP A 73 -3.29 5.41 -9.02
C ASP A 73 -2.95 6.78 -8.45
N VAL A 74 -1.76 6.92 -7.86
CA VAL A 74 -1.19 8.20 -7.41
C VAL A 74 0.24 8.32 -7.92
N LYS A 75 0.60 9.46 -8.51
CA LYS A 75 1.97 9.70 -8.99
C LYS A 75 2.39 11.16 -8.85
N ALA A 76 3.66 11.38 -8.51
CA ALA A 76 4.32 12.69 -8.57
C ALA A 76 5.41 12.65 -9.64
N LEU A 77 5.43 13.67 -10.50
CA LEU A 77 6.33 13.77 -11.65
C LEU A 77 7.20 15.01 -11.55
N ASP A 78 8.50 14.86 -11.76
CA ASP A 78 9.39 15.97 -12.06
C ASP A 78 9.55 16.12 -13.58
N PRO A 79 9.47 17.34 -14.15
CA PRO A 79 9.67 17.55 -15.59
C PRO A 79 11.04 17.08 -16.10
N THR A 80 12.05 17.07 -15.25
CA THR A 80 13.44 16.72 -15.58
C THR A 80 13.77 15.29 -15.20
N LEU A 81 13.42 14.88 -13.97
CA LEU A 81 13.78 13.57 -13.40
C LEU A 81 12.77 12.47 -13.72
N GLY A 82 11.56 12.82 -14.19
CA GLY A 82 10.51 11.85 -14.47
C GLY A 82 9.74 11.44 -13.21
N LEU A 83 9.47 10.14 -13.05
CA LEU A 83 8.67 9.64 -11.93
C LEU A 83 9.43 9.74 -10.61
N ILE A 84 8.96 10.57 -9.68
CA ILE A 84 9.52 10.69 -8.34
C ILE A 84 8.90 9.64 -7.41
N LEU A 85 7.56 9.64 -7.35
CA LEU A 85 6.78 8.81 -6.44
C LEU A 85 5.61 8.20 -7.19
N CYS A 86 5.30 6.95 -6.90
CA CYS A 86 4.02 6.34 -7.21
C CYS A 86 3.50 5.59 -5.98
N VAL A 87 2.23 5.82 -5.65
CA VAL A 87 1.51 5.02 -4.65
C VAL A 87 0.49 4.14 -5.39
N SER A 88 0.70 2.84 -5.34
CA SER A 88 -0.20 1.81 -5.89
C SER A 88 -1.32 1.54 -4.89
N VAL A 89 -2.56 1.75 -5.29
CA VAL A 89 -3.74 1.56 -4.44
C VAL A 89 -4.45 0.28 -4.84
N LYS A 90 -4.64 -0.60 -3.86
CA LYS A 90 -5.40 -1.84 -4.03
C LYS A 90 -6.46 -1.91 -2.93
N THR A 91 -7.61 -2.53 -3.22
CA THR A 91 -8.74 -2.59 -2.28
C THR A 91 -9.29 -4.00 -2.15
N TYR A 92 -9.54 -4.45 -0.91
CA TYR A 92 -10.52 -5.48 -0.60
C TYR A 92 -11.81 -4.80 -0.16
N SER A 93 -12.91 -5.19 -0.79
CA SER A 93 -14.23 -4.60 -0.50
C SER A 93 -15.28 -5.64 -0.14
N PHE A 94 -15.04 -6.91 -0.45
CA PHE A 94 -16.03 -7.98 -0.30
C PHE A 94 -15.38 -9.26 0.24
N GLN A 95 -16.08 -9.87 1.20
CA GLN A 95 -15.77 -11.19 1.73
C GLN A 95 -16.16 -12.28 0.72
N ASP A 96 -15.55 -13.46 0.84
CA ASP A 96 -15.77 -14.57 -0.09
C ASP A 96 -17.19 -15.15 0.04
N TYR A 97 -18.12 -14.74 -0.82
CA TYR A 97 -19.46 -15.34 -0.86
C TYR A 97 -19.49 -16.66 -1.64
N SER A 98 -20.24 -17.65 -1.13
CA SER A 98 -20.54 -18.91 -1.82
C SER A 98 -22.01 -18.91 -2.29
N PRO A 99 -22.28 -18.85 -3.61
CA PRO A 99 -23.64 -18.92 -4.12
C PRO A 99 -24.34 -20.25 -3.81
N THR A 100 -23.57 -21.33 -3.66
CA THR A 100 -24.12 -22.67 -3.39
C THR A 100 -24.58 -22.84 -1.96
N SER A 101 -23.83 -22.31 -0.98
CA SER A 101 -24.19 -22.43 0.44
C SER A 101 -24.89 -21.20 1.00
N GLY A 102 -24.91 -20.09 0.28
CA GLY A 102 -25.44 -18.80 0.75
C GLY A 102 -24.63 -18.19 1.89
N ARG A 103 -23.40 -18.67 2.14
CA ARG A 103 -22.58 -18.27 3.29
C ARG A 103 -21.42 -17.38 2.90
N LEU A 104 -21.07 -16.47 3.81
CA LEU A 104 -19.82 -15.74 3.79
C LEU A 104 -18.69 -16.64 4.27
N GLY A 105 -17.61 -16.67 3.50
CA GLY A 105 -16.36 -17.35 3.80
C GLY A 105 -15.33 -16.37 4.38
N ARG A 106 -14.07 -16.59 4.07
CA ARG A 106 -12.96 -15.76 4.54
C ARG A 106 -12.68 -14.59 3.59
N TRP A 107 -11.70 -13.76 3.91
CA TRP A 107 -11.22 -12.71 3.02
C TRP A 107 -9.96 -13.17 2.30
N THR A 108 -10.03 -14.22 1.49
CA THR A 108 -8.80 -14.86 0.96
C THR A 108 -8.69 -14.81 -0.56
N LYS A 109 -9.82 -14.67 -1.29
CA LYS A 109 -9.76 -14.62 -2.74
C LYS A 109 -9.14 -13.32 -3.21
N ASN A 110 -8.18 -13.44 -4.13
CA ASN A 110 -7.49 -12.38 -4.89
C ASN A 110 -6.14 -11.90 -4.33
N ILE A 111 -5.73 -12.28 -3.12
CA ILE A 111 -4.44 -11.80 -2.57
C ILE A 111 -3.25 -12.21 -3.44
N VAL A 112 -3.24 -13.43 -3.96
CA VAL A 112 -2.21 -13.92 -4.89
C VAL A 112 -2.24 -13.17 -6.22
N ARG A 113 -3.43 -12.80 -6.71
CA ARG A 113 -3.53 -11.99 -7.92
C ARG A 113 -2.97 -10.59 -7.69
N ASN A 114 -3.33 -9.96 -6.57
CA ASN A 114 -2.81 -8.65 -6.19
C ASN A 114 -1.29 -8.69 -6.00
N ASP A 115 -0.75 -9.75 -5.40
CA ASP A 115 0.70 -9.99 -5.32
C ASP A 115 1.38 -9.99 -6.70
N HIS A 116 0.82 -10.72 -7.65
CA HIS A 116 1.33 -10.77 -9.03
C HIS A 116 1.21 -9.42 -9.76
N GLU A 117 0.09 -8.71 -9.58
CA GLU A 117 -0.13 -7.38 -10.14
C GLU A 117 0.88 -6.36 -9.61
N LEU A 118 1.09 -6.33 -8.29
CA LEU A 118 2.06 -5.47 -7.61
C LEU A 118 3.48 -5.78 -8.09
N ARG A 119 3.87 -7.07 -8.11
CA ARG A 119 5.19 -7.48 -8.64
C ARG A 119 5.41 -6.99 -10.07
N GLY A 120 4.41 -7.18 -10.94
CA GLY A 120 4.47 -6.75 -12.33
C GLY A 120 4.58 -5.22 -12.45
N GLU A 121 3.91 -4.49 -11.57
CA GLU A 121 4.02 -3.03 -11.49
C GLU A 121 5.39 -2.54 -11.12
N ALA A 122 5.92 -3.01 -9.99
CA ALA A 122 7.24 -2.62 -9.52
C ALA A 122 8.29 -2.91 -10.59
N MET A 123 8.26 -4.13 -11.14
CA MET A 123 9.23 -4.55 -12.15
C MET A 123 9.23 -3.63 -13.37
N VAL A 124 8.05 -3.30 -13.89
CA VAL A 124 7.91 -2.50 -15.10
C VAL A 124 8.32 -1.03 -14.85
N LEU A 125 7.95 -0.47 -13.70
CA LEU A 125 8.26 0.92 -13.37
C LEU A 125 9.74 1.10 -13.04
N HIS A 126 10.31 0.27 -12.17
CA HIS A 126 11.72 0.41 -11.78
C HIS A 126 12.70 0.09 -12.90
N GLN A 127 12.37 -0.79 -13.84
CA GLN A 127 13.20 -1.01 -15.04
C GLN A 127 13.30 0.24 -15.91
N ARG A 128 12.26 1.10 -15.91
CA ARG A 128 12.22 2.33 -16.72
C ARG A 128 12.66 3.56 -15.95
N GLN A 129 12.32 3.62 -14.66
CA GLN A 129 12.51 4.74 -13.74
C GLN A 129 13.15 4.21 -12.44
N PRO A 130 14.43 3.79 -12.46
CA PRO A 130 15.06 3.10 -11.34
C PRO A 130 15.19 3.96 -10.08
N TYR A 131 15.14 5.28 -10.24
CA TYR A 131 15.18 6.27 -9.17
C TYR A 131 13.80 6.58 -8.57
N SER A 132 12.72 6.21 -9.25
CA SER A 132 11.37 6.36 -8.69
C SER A 132 11.21 5.58 -7.40
N VAL A 133 10.41 6.13 -6.48
CA VAL A 133 9.96 5.45 -5.26
C VAL A 133 8.57 4.92 -5.49
N LEU A 134 8.39 3.63 -5.23
CA LEU A 134 7.10 2.97 -5.30
C LEU A 134 6.68 2.55 -3.89
N VAL A 135 5.48 2.96 -3.49
CA VAL A 135 4.81 2.46 -2.29
C VAL A 135 3.54 1.75 -2.71
N ALA A 136 3.26 0.58 -2.14
CA ALA A 136 1.96 -0.07 -2.30
C ALA A 136 1.12 0.05 -1.04
N VAL A 137 -0.18 0.25 -1.20
CA VAL A 137 -1.15 0.21 -0.10
C VAL A 137 -2.34 -0.66 -0.48
N MET A 138 -2.59 -1.67 0.36
CA MET A 138 -3.76 -2.54 0.28
C MET A 138 -4.78 -2.08 1.33
N PHE A 139 -5.86 -1.42 0.91
CA PHE A 139 -6.95 -1.04 1.81
C PHE A 139 -7.86 -2.24 2.07
N GLU A 140 -8.04 -2.59 3.34
CA GLU A 140 -8.79 -3.77 3.78
C GLU A 140 -9.71 -3.42 4.97
N PRO A 141 -10.95 -3.94 5.02
CA PRO A 141 -11.80 -3.77 6.19
C PRO A 141 -11.21 -4.43 7.42
N TRP A 142 -11.40 -3.87 8.61
CA TRP A 142 -10.91 -4.47 9.86
C TRP A 142 -11.38 -5.90 10.13
N SER A 143 -12.52 -6.30 9.55
CA SER A 143 -13.02 -7.66 9.65
C SER A 143 -12.08 -8.72 9.03
N THR A 144 -11.10 -8.34 8.21
CA THR A 144 -10.04 -9.27 7.76
C THR A 144 -9.15 -9.76 8.90
N CYS A 145 -9.09 -9.03 10.02
CA CYS A 145 -8.35 -9.42 11.21
C CYS A 145 -9.09 -10.47 12.07
N GLU A 146 -10.40 -10.61 11.88
CA GLU A 146 -11.32 -11.33 12.79
C GLU A 146 -11.84 -12.64 12.19
N ASP A 147 -11.48 -12.98 10.95
CA ASP A 147 -11.99 -14.14 10.22
C ASP A 147 -11.15 -15.44 10.40
N GLY A 148 -10.20 -15.42 11.33
CA GLY A 148 -9.36 -16.55 11.68
C GLY A 148 -9.97 -17.45 12.76
N ASP A 149 -9.27 -18.53 13.07
CA ASP A 149 -9.68 -19.51 14.09
C ASP A 149 -8.56 -19.66 15.13
N PRO A 150 -8.62 -18.92 16.26
CA PRO A 150 -7.60 -18.95 17.29
C PRO A 150 -7.39 -20.32 17.95
N ALA A 151 -8.39 -21.20 17.90
CA ALA A 151 -8.29 -22.54 18.46
C ALA A 151 -7.38 -23.47 17.63
N LYS A 152 -7.10 -23.12 16.37
CA LYS A 152 -6.20 -23.86 15.49
C LYS A 152 -4.80 -23.26 15.53
N SER A 153 -3.84 -24.06 15.98
CA SER A 153 -2.41 -23.70 16.02
C SER A 153 -1.68 -23.83 14.67
N SER A 154 -2.28 -24.52 13.69
CA SER A 154 -1.75 -24.65 12.33
C SER A 154 -1.99 -23.40 11.47
N ASP A 155 -1.23 -23.25 10.39
CA ASP A 155 -1.26 -22.07 9.51
C ASP A 155 -2.64 -21.76 8.88
N THR A 156 -3.61 -22.67 9.01
CA THR A 156 -5.00 -22.50 8.58
C THR A 156 -5.85 -21.69 9.57
N GLY A 157 -5.40 -21.53 10.82
CA GLY A 157 -6.11 -20.79 11.88
C GLY A 157 -5.77 -19.30 11.98
N LYS A 158 -4.79 -18.79 11.20
CA LYS A 158 -4.47 -17.36 11.16
C LYS A 158 -5.54 -16.58 10.41
N SER A 159 -5.73 -15.29 10.74
CA SER A 159 -6.65 -14.38 10.06
C SER A 159 -6.22 -14.07 8.63
N SER A 160 -7.14 -13.57 7.81
CA SER A 160 -6.85 -13.16 6.44
C SER A 160 -5.83 -12.03 6.42
N PHE A 161 -5.95 -11.06 7.33
CA PHE A 161 -4.95 -10.02 7.53
C PHE A 161 -3.55 -10.60 7.74
N ALA A 162 -3.38 -11.56 8.66
CA ALA A 162 -2.08 -12.19 8.89
C ALA A 162 -1.55 -12.91 7.63
N HIS A 163 -2.44 -13.58 6.89
CA HIS A 163 -2.09 -14.19 5.60
C HIS A 163 -1.67 -13.14 4.56
N HIS A 164 -2.38 -12.02 4.46
CA HIS A 164 -2.11 -10.94 3.52
C HIS A 164 -0.76 -10.29 3.80
N VAL A 165 -0.45 -9.97 5.06
CA VAL A 165 0.87 -9.46 5.46
C VAL A 165 1.99 -10.42 5.02
N THR A 166 1.88 -11.72 5.34
CA THR A 166 2.92 -12.70 4.93
C THR A 166 3.06 -12.89 3.42
N THR A 167 2.02 -12.53 2.65
CA THR A 167 2.05 -12.61 1.19
C THR A 167 2.69 -11.37 0.61
N LEU A 168 2.26 -10.18 1.06
CA LEU A 168 2.68 -8.88 0.55
C LEU A 168 4.08 -8.47 1.02
N SER A 169 4.57 -8.97 2.16
CA SER A 169 5.93 -8.69 2.64
C SER A 169 7.03 -9.10 1.65
N LYS A 170 6.73 -10.08 0.78
CA LYS A 170 7.60 -10.51 -0.33
C LYS A 170 7.77 -9.44 -1.42
N ARG A 171 7.02 -8.34 -1.34
CA ARG A 171 7.02 -7.22 -2.30
C ARG A 171 7.60 -5.93 -1.72
N SER A 172 8.04 -5.93 -0.46
CA SER A 172 8.60 -4.75 0.21
C SER A 172 10.13 -4.81 0.28
N GLY A 173 10.75 -3.70 0.68
CA GLY A 173 12.17 -3.63 1.02
C GLY A 173 13.13 -3.28 -0.12
N ARG A 174 12.64 -2.69 -1.23
CA ARG A 174 13.53 -2.21 -2.28
C ARG A 174 14.51 -1.14 -1.76
N GLY A 175 15.76 -1.25 -2.18
CA GLY A 175 16.83 -0.34 -1.78
C GLY A 175 17.33 -0.59 -0.36
N LYS A 176 16.83 -1.60 0.36
CA LYS A 176 17.29 -1.97 1.70
C LYS A 176 17.72 -3.42 1.72
N ARG A 177 18.89 -3.72 2.30
CA ARG A 177 19.33 -5.11 2.49
C ARG A 177 19.59 -5.43 3.95
N PRO A 178 18.90 -6.43 4.52
CA PRO A 178 19.14 -6.81 5.90
C PRO A 178 20.59 -7.30 6.04
N VAL A 179 21.25 -6.87 7.12
CA VAL A 179 22.58 -7.33 7.47
C VAL A 179 22.46 -8.69 8.16
N VAL A 180 23.05 -9.72 7.55
CA VAL A 180 23.02 -11.08 8.11
C VAL A 180 23.79 -11.11 9.42
N GLY A 181 23.19 -11.71 10.46
CA GLY A 181 23.85 -11.94 11.75
C GLY A 181 23.77 -10.78 12.74
N MET A 182 23.18 -9.64 12.37
CA MET A 182 22.96 -8.52 13.28
C MET A 182 21.56 -8.63 13.93
N PRO A 183 21.44 -8.49 15.26
CA PRO A 183 20.14 -8.41 15.92
C PRO A 183 19.43 -7.11 15.54
N GLY A 184 18.13 -7.22 15.21
CA GLY A 184 17.30 -6.07 14.82
C GLY A 184 17.29 -5.79 13.32
N ARG A 185 16.71 -4.64 12.93
CA ARG A 185 16.54 -4.21 11.53
C ARG A 185 17.76 -3.43 11.04
N ALA A 186 18.96 -3.97 11.21
CA ALA A 186 20.13 -3.39 10.57
C ALA A 186 20.03 -3.64 9.06
N TRP A 187 20.15 -2.58 8.25
CA TRP A 187 20.11 -2.69 6.80
C TRP A 187 21.13 -1.77 6.13
N VAL A 188 21.58 -2.19 4.95
CA VAL A 188 22.40 -1.37 4.04
C VAL A 188 21.46 -0.67 3.06
N ASP A 189 21.63 0.64 2.88
CA ASP A 189 20.97 1.38 1.82
C ASP A 189 21.66 1.10 0.49
N LEU A 190 20.97 0.42 -0.42
CA LEU A 190 21.43 0.23 -1.79
C LEU A 190 20.90 1.31 -2.74
N GLY A 191 19.92 2.11 -2.31
CA GLY A 191 19.29 3.12 -3.14
C GLY A 191 18.87 2.56 -4.51
N ALA A 192 19.03 3.37 -5.56
CA ALA A 192 18.63 3.03 -6.92
C ALA A 192 19.42 1.89 -7.56
N GLU A 193 20.60 1.56 -7.01
CA GLU A 193 21.45 0.46 -7.49
C GLU A 193 20.88 -0.93 -7.14
N ASP A 194 19.81 -0.98 -6.36
CA ASP A 194 19.10 -2.21 -6.11
C ASP A 194 18.44 -2.78 -7.39
N THR A 195 18.97 -3.92 -7.84
CA THR A 195 18.52 -4.68 -9.02
C THR A 195 17.22 -5.47 -8.80
N ARG A 196 16.68 -5.50 -7.56
CA ARG A 196 15.36 -6.09 -7.26
C ARG A 196 14.23 -5.15 -7.68
N TYR A 197 14.07 -5.01 -8.99
CA TYR A 197 13.01 -4.19 -9.58
C TYR A 197 11.61 -4.71 -9.26
N ASP A 198 11.47 -5.98 -8.87
CA ASP A 198 10.21 -6.62 -8.51
C ASP A 198 9.64 -6.22 -7.13
N LEU A 199 10.34 -5.35 -6.40
CA LEU A 199 9.99 -4.88 -5.06
C LEU A 199 9.59 -3.40 -5.06
N PHE A 200 8.73 -3.04 -4.11
CA PHE A 200 8.44 -1.68 -3.67
C PHE A 200 9.38 -1.30 -2.53
N GLU A 201 9.60 -0.01 -2.31
CA GLU A 201 10.32 0.52 -1.15
C GLU A 201 9.55 0.20 0.14
N LYS A 202 8.22 0.35 0.10
CA LYS A 202 7.31 -0.01 1.20
C LYS A 202 6.00 -0.59 0.70
N VAL A 203 5.43 -1.47 1.50
CA VAL A 203 4.08 -1.99 1.31
C VAL A 203 3.31 -1.88 2.62
N PHE A 204 2.09 -1.36 2.56
CA PHE A 204 1.23 -1.18 3.72
C PHE A 204 -0.11 -1.88 3.53
N ILE A 205 -0.72 -2.29 4.63
CA ILE A 205 -2.16 -2.60 4.68
C ILE A 205 -2.86 -1.46 5.42
N GLY A 206 -3.74 -0.75 4.72
CA GLY A 206 -4.63 0.26 5.26
C GLY A 206 -5.88 -0.40 5.82
N LEU A 207 -5.85 -0.73 7.10
CA LEU A 207 -6.96 -1.33 7.83
C LEU A 207 -8.00 -0.25 8.10
N TYR A 208 -9.21 -0.34 7.52
CA TYR A 208 -10.25 0.68 7.66
C TYR A 208 -11.61 0.16 8.16
N GLU A 209 -12.40 1.04 8.78
CA GLU A 209 -13.80 0.77 9.12
C GLU A 209 -14.70 1.23 7.96
N PRO A 210 -15.36 0.30 7.26
CA PRO A 210 -16.27 0.67 6.19
C PRO A 210 -17.62 1.23 6.62
N ASP A 211 -18.10 0.90 7.83
CA ASP A 211 -19.50 1.08 8.23
C ASP A 211 -19.62 1.49 9.71
N GLY A 212 -20.81 1.92 10.14
CA GLY A 212 -21.06 2.24 11.56
C GLY A 212 -20.41 3.55 12.06
N PRO A 213 -20.28 3.73 13.39
CA PRO A 213 -19.91 5.01 13.99
C PRO A 213 -18.45 5.45 13.72
N TYR A 214 -17.58 4.50 13.41
CA TYR A 214 -16.17 4.73 13.09
C TYR A 214 -15.90 4.73 11.58
N ARG A 215 -16.95 4.76 10.74
CA ARG A 215 -16.84 4.71 9.29
C ARG A 215 -15.83 5.74 8.76
N GLY A 216 -14.83 5.24 8.01
CA GLY A 216 -13.76 6.01 7.42
C GLY A 216 -12.49 6.10 8.27
N GLU A 217 -12.51 5.58 9.51
CA GLU A 217 -11.30 5.42 10.31
C GLU A 217 -10.34 4.44 9.64
N VAL A 218 -9.03 4.74 9.70
CA VAL A 218 -7.99 3.91 9.09
C VAL A 218 -6.72 3.93 9.92
N ARG A 219 -6.04 2.77 9.96
CA ARG A 219 -4.69 2.59 10.52
C ARG A 219 -3.84 1.81 9.50
N PHE A 220 -2.57 2.16 9.37
CA PHE A 220 -1.69 1.53 8.39
C PHE A 220 -0.70 0.60 9.07
N PHE A 221 -0.67 -0.66 8.64
CA PHE A 221 0.30 -1.66 9.09
C PHE A 221 1.39 -1.84 8.03
N ASP A 222 2.65 -1.66 8.41
CA ASP A 222 3.80 -1.95 7.56
C ASP A 222 4.00 -3.45 7.46
N VAL A 223 3.95 -4.02 6.24
CA VAL A 223 4.03 -5.48 6.07
C VAL A 223 5.42 -6.05 6.38
N ASP A 224 6.44 -5.19 6.57
CA ASP A 224 7.74 -5.62 7.07
C ASP A 224 7.66 -6.05 8.55
N GLU A 225 6.62 -5.63 9.29
CA GLU A 225 6.38 -6.05 10.67
C GLU A 225 5.70 -7.41 10.79
N ALA A 226 5.95 -8.09 11.90
CA ALA A 226 5.26 -9.34 12.23
C ALA A 226 3.80 -9.05 12.63
N PRO A 227 2.80 -9.60 11.90
CA PRO A 227 1.40 -9.34 12.22
C PRO A 227 0.94 -10.16 13.42
N PRO A 228 -0.06 -9.69 14.20
CA PRO A 228 -0.82 -10.58 15.06
C PRO A 228 -1.44 -11.70 14.22
N ARG A 229 -1.42 -12.92 14.76
CA ARG A 229 -2.00 -14.08 14.10
C ARG A 229 -3.51 -13.95 13.91
N ASN A 230 -4.19 -13.33 14.88
CA ASN A 230 -5.63 -13.07 14.92
C ASN A 230 -5.87 -11.77 15.69
N GLY A 231 -6.96 -11.09 15.37
CA GLY A 231 -7.27 -9.78 15.94
C GLY A 231 -6.49 -8.65 15.29
N ARG A 232 -6.86 -7.43 15.65
CA ARG A 232 -6.30 -6.21 15.06
C ARG A 232 -4.89 -5.95 15.60
N PRO A 233 -3.97 -5.42 14.77
CA PRO A 233 -2.72 -4.89 15.28
C PRO A 233 -2.98 -3.70 16.20
N SER A 234 -2.10 -3.49 17.18
CA SER A 234 -2.24 -2.39 18.14
C SER A 234 -1.92 -1.03 17.50
N ASP A 235 -2.36 0.05 18.13
CA ASP A 235 -2.02 1.41 17.73
C ASP A 235 -0.51 1.66 17.71
N ARG A 236 0.24 1.01 18.62
CA ARG A 236 1.72 1.11 18.68
C ARG A 236 2.43 0.48 17.48
N THR A 237 1.74 -0.41 16.77
CA THR A 237 2.27 -1.19 15.64
C THR A 237 1.63 -0.77 14.32
N THR A 238 0.85 0.31 14.34
CA THR A 238 0.22 0.88 13.15
C THR A 238 0.45 2.38 13.12
N LEU A 239 0.27 2.96 11.94
CA LEU A 239 0.39 4.40 11.71
C LEU A 239 -1.00 5.02 11.57
N SER A 240 -1.16 6.26 12.00
CA SER A 240 -2.25 7.12 11.57
C SER A 240 -2.12 7.42 10.07
N PHE A 241 -3.13 8.09 9.50
CA PHE A 241 -3.07 8.51 8.11
C PHE A 241 -1.95 9.54 7.88
N GLU A 242 -1.79 10.48 8.81
CA GLU A 242 -0.72 11.49 8.78
C GLU A 242 0.65 10.83 8.89
N GLU A 243 0.84 9.92 9.85
CA GLU A 243 2.10 9.18 10.01
C GLU A 243 2.44 8.35 8.77
N PHE A 244 1.44 7.73 8.13
CA PHE A 244 1.63 7.03 6.86
C PHE A 244 2.14 7.98 5.76
N VAL A 245 1.53 9.17 5.62
CA VAL A 245 1.94 10.18 4.63
C VAL A 245 3.37 10.65 4.89
N GLU A 246 3.75 10.86 6.15
CA GLU A 246 5.14 11.20 6.52
C GLU A 246 6.10 10.09 6.11
N VAL A 247 5.79 8.82 6.43
CA VAL A 247 6.66 7.69 6.06
C VAL A 247 6.82 7.57 4.54
N VAL A 248 5.75 7.78 3.76
CA VAL A 248 5.82 7.79 2.29
C VAL A 248 6.80 8.87 1.82
N HIS A 249 6.74 10.07 2.38
CA HIS A 249 7.67 11.14 2.03
C HIS A 249 9.11 10.84 2.45
N SER A 250 9.32 10.32 3.65
CA SER A 250 10.66 9.97 4.13
C SER A 250 11.34 8.90 3.27
N GLU A 251 10.60 7.99 2.64
CA GLU A 251 11.18 7.06 1.67
C GLU A 251 11.64 7.77 0.38
N VAL A 252 10.91 8.79 -0.07
CA VAL A 252 11.35 9.65 -1.19
C VAL A 252 12.61 10.42 -0.83
N GLU A 253 12.67 11.02 0.35
CA GLU A 253 13.87 11.73 0.82
C GLU A 253 15.06 10.78 0.95
N ARG A 254 14.86 9.59 1.57
CA ARG A 254 15.91 8.58 1.70
C ARG A 254 16.49 8.20 0.35
N ARG A 255 15.64 7.90 -0.62
CA ARG A 255 16.00 7.45 -1.97
C ARG A 255 16.71 8.50 -2.80
N ASN A 256 16.46 9.78 -2.51
CA ASN A 256 17.03 10.92 -3.22
C ASN A 256 18.06 11.70 -2.40
N ARG A 257 18.58 11.12 -1.31
CA ARG A 257 19.75 11.69 -0.61
C ARG A 257 20.98 11.55 -1.50
N PHE A 258 21.43 12.66 -2.08
CA PHE A 258 22.52 12.71 -3.05
C PHE A 258 23.93 12.88 -2.47
N ALA A 259 24.12 13.01 -1.15
CA ALA A 259 25.43 13.31 -0.59
C ALA A 259 25.95 12.22 0.37
N PRO A 260 27.21 11.76 0.23
CA PRO A 260 27.90 11.15 1.36
C PRO A 260 28.04 12.19 2.47
N SER A 261 27.76 11.80 3.71
CA SER A 261 28.21 12.55 4.88
C SER A 261 29.71 12.32 5.02
N TRP A 262 30.50 13.39 4.89
CA TRP A 262 31.93 13.36 5.18
C TRP A 262 32.13 13.32 6.69
N SER A 263 33.12 12.55 7.16
CA SER A 263 33.54 12.63 8.56
C SER A 263 34.21 13.99 8.78
N GLU A 264 33.67 14.80 9.67
CA GLU A 264 34.43 15.91 10.23
C GLU A 264 35.50 15.31 11.15
N ILE A 265 36.74 15.77 11.00
CA ILE A 265 37.81 15.47 11.95
C ILE A 265 37.45 16.29 13.20
N ASP A 266 37.24 15.63 14.33
CA ASP A 266 37.18 16.32 15.61
C ASP A 266 38.55 17.00 15.80
N ASP A 267 38.59 18.33 15.67
CA ASP A 267 39.75 19.15 16.05
C ASP A 267 39.83 19.20 17.58
N ASP A 268 40.15 18.05 18.19
CA ASP A 268 40.67 17.97 19.55
C ASP A 268 42.20 17.76 19.47
N GLU A 269 42.92 18.86 19.26
CA GLU A 269 44.32 19.07 19.70
C GLU A 269 44.42 20.33 20.58
#